data_AF-A0A670ZT75-F1
#
_entry.id   AF-A0A670ZT75-F1
#
_cell.length_a   1.000
_cell.length_b   1.000
_cell.length_c   1.000
_cell.angle_alpha   90.00
_cell.angle_beta   90.00
_cell.angle_gamma   90.00
#
_symmetry.space_group_name_H-M   'P 1'
#
loop_
_entity.id
_entity.type
_entity.pdbx_description
1 polymer ?
#
loop_
_entity_poly.entity_id
_entity_poly.type
_entity_poly.pdbx_seq_one_letter_code
_entity_poly.pdbx_strand_id
1 'polypeptide(L)'
;MSCGPRHTVLTAGRNSSGSGNLGVGVSSVGSGRYTSCGLGNERASFSGRSHLGGRNHFSTGSCSGAFVGEPVCGGIFSNLDGKMTMQNLNDRLASYLDKVRCLEEENAEFESRIREFYAKQGPLCEPKDYGHYHQQIEDLKNQLICASVENNKLLLCIDNSKLTADDFRSKYETECCLRQNVEADINGLHQILDQLTACRSDLDIQCENLQDELCCLRKNHEEVRVTISPFNKI
;
A
#
# COMPACT_ATOMS: atom_id res chain seq x y z
N MET A 1 2.51 -21.95 -39.43
CA MET A 1 2.61 -20.53 -39.82
C MET A 1 2.67 -19.75 -38.53
N SER A 2 3.89 -19.36 -38.14
CA SER A 2 4.22 -18.70 -36.89
C SER A 2 4.42 -17.21 -37.17
N CYS A 3 3.75 -16.34 -36.41
CA CYS A 3 4.03 -14.91 -36.41
C CYS A 3 3.70 -14.34 -35.04
N GLY A 4 4.73 -14.06 -34.24
CA GLY A 4 4.63 -13.25 -33.03
C GLY A 4 4.85 -11.76 -33.35
N PRO A 5 4.38 -10.83 -32.51
CA PRO A 5 4.63 -9.40 -32.71
C PRO A 5 5.98 -8.97 -32.14
N ARG A 6 6.64 -8.08 -32.89
CA ARG A 6 7.94 -7.46 -32.62
C ARG A 6 7.82 -6.38 -31.53
N HIS A 7 8.73 -6.42 -30.55
CA HIS A 7 8.98 -5.31 -29.63
C HIS A 7 9.77 -4.20 -30.34
N THR A 8 9.29 -2.96 -30.25
CA THR A 8 10.06 -1.75 -30.56
C THR A 8 10.51 -1.14 -29.24
N VAL A 9 11.81 -1.16 -28.99
CA VAL A 9 12.45 -0.49 -27.84
C VAL A 9 12.79 0.93 -28.26
N LEU A 10 12.19 1.93 -27.62
CA LEU A 10 12.64 3.33 -27.71
C LEU A 10 13.49 3.66 -26.49
N THR A 11 14.76 3.94 -26.76
CA THR A 11 15.79 4.34 -25.80
C THR A 11 15.62 5.83 -25.50
N ALA A 12 15.28 6.19 -24.26
CA ALA A 12 15.28 7.58 -23.81
C ALA A 12 16.65 7.95 -23.24
N GLY A 13 17.32 8.90 -23.88
CA GLY A 13 18.59 9.48 -23.44
C GLY A 13 18.42 10.30 -22.16
N ARG A 14 19.26 10.02 -21.15
CA ARG A 14 19.42 10.83 -19.95
C ARG A 14 20.43 11.95 -20.24
N ASN A 15 19.98 13.21 -20.21
CA ASN A 15 20.88 14.34 -20.03
C ASN A 15 20.79 14.83 -18.59
N SER A 16 21.90 14.63 -17.89
CA SER A 16 22.22 15.14 -16.57
C SER A 16 22.82 16.53 -16.70
N SER A 17 22.19 17.52 -16.08
CA SER A 17 22.81 18.82 -15.80
C SER A 17 22.46 19.22 -14.37
N GLY A 18 23.46 19.16 -13.52
CA GLY A 18 23.40 19.61 -12.13
C GLY A 18 23.80 21.09 -12.01
N SER A 19 23.11 21.77 -11.12
CA SER A 19 23.47 23.01 -10.43
C SER A 19 22.50 23.08 -9.25
N GLY A 20 22.89 23.28 -7.99
CA GLY A 20 23.92 24.16 -7.45
C GLY A 20 23.19 25.10 -6.49
N ASN A 21 23.30 24.82 -5.19
CA ASN A 21 22.67 25.49 -4.04
C ASN A 21 22.42 27.00 -4.16
N LEU A 22 21.32 27.47 -3.55
CA LEU A 22 21.38 28.62 -2.62
C LEU A 22 20.25 28.49 -1.57
N GLY A 23 20.64 28.25 -0.32
CA GLY A 23 19.73 28.21 0.82
C GLY A 23 19.52 29.59 1.41
N VAL A 24 18.27 29.92 1.72
CA VAL A 24 17.90 30.98 2.67
C VAL A 24 16.79 30.43 3.54
N GLY A 25 17.12 30.20 4.81
CA GLY A 25 16.18 29.76 5.83
C GLY A 25 15.43 30.94 6.43
N VAL A 26 14.10 30.85 6.47
CA VAL A 26 13.27 31.65 7.36
C VAL A 26 12.29 30.73 8.07
N SER A 27 12.38 30.74 9.39
CA SER A 27 11.52 30.01 10.31
C SER A 27 10.19 30.75 10.48
N SER A 28 9.08 30.02 10.51
CA SER A 28 7.96 30.12 11.47
C SER A 28 6.58 29.92 10.86
N VAL A 29 5.67 29.49 11.73
CA VAL A 29 4.23 29.25 11.61
C VAL A 29 3.85 27.82 11.20
N GLY A 30 3.33 27.11 12.21
CA GLY A 30 2.79 25.78 12.09
C GLY A 30 1.32 25.73 11.72
N SER A 31 0.79 24.51 11.92
CA SER A 31 -0.59 24.05 11.79
C SER A 31 -1.00 23.54 10.41
N GLY A 32 -1.36 22.25 10.37
CA GLY A 32 -2.24 21.68 9.36
C GLY A 32 -1.64 20.55 8.51
N ARG A 33 -1.23 19.43 9.11
CA ARG A 33 -1.09 18.17 8.37
C ARG A 33 -2.46 17.50 8.27
N TYR A 34 -2.98 17.40 7.07
CA TYR A 34 -3.99 16.42 6.67
C TYR A 34 -3.27 15.08 6.49
N THR A 35 -3.47 14.16 7.43
CA THR A 35 -3.13 12.74 7.25
C THR A 35 -4.42 11.98 7.04
N SER A 36 -4.62 11.53 5.81
CA SER A 36 -5.67 10.59 5.44
C SER A 36 -5.39 9.20 6.00
N CYS A 37 -6.50 8.52 6.26
CA CYS A 37 -6.64 7.16 6.75
C CYS A 37 -5.84 6.12 5.96
N GLY A 38 -4.96 5.40 6.66
CA GLY A 38 -4.42 4.11 6.22
C GLY A 38 -5.12 2.97 6.96
N LEU A 39 -5.99 2.24 6.27
CA LEU A 39 -6.52 0.96 6.72
C LEU A 39 -5.46 -0.12 6.46
N GLY A 40 -4.71 -0.48 7.49
CA GLY A 40 -3.77 -1.60 7.48
C GLY A 40 -4.23 -2.68 8.46
N ASN A 41 -4.67 -3.82 7.92
CA ASN A 41 -4.93 -5.04 8.67
C ASN A 41 -3.60 -5.69 9.05
N GLU A 42 -3.26 -5.73 10.34
CA GLU A 42 -2.31 -6.71 10.88
C GLU A 42 -2.93 -7.44 12.07
N ARG A 43 -3.00 -8.77 11.91
CA ARG A 43 -3.46 -9.74 12.89
C ARG A 43 -2.31 -10.07 13.84
N ALA A 44 -2.53 -9.97 15.15
CA ALA A 44 -1.77 -10.74 16.14
C ALA A 44 -2.59 -10.98 17.41
N SER A 45 -3.12 -12.21 17.45
CA SER A 45 -3.55 -13.07 18.55
C SER A 45 -3.45 -12.56 19.99
N PHE A 46 -4.63 -12.46 20.61
CA PHE A 46 -4.86 -12.64 22.04
C PHE A 46 -4.51 -14.09 22.45
N SER A 47 -3.65 -14.27 23.46
CA SER A 47 -3.58 -15.53 24.20
C SER A 47 -3.92 -15.26 25.67
N GLY A 48 -5.11 -15.71 26.05
CA GLY A 48 -5.63 -15.66 27.41
C GLY A 48 -4.88 -16.65 28.30
N ARG A 49 -4.45 -16.15 29.46
CA ARG A 49 -3.87 -16.93 30.54
C ARG A 49 -4.88 -16.99 31.68
N SER A 50 -5.53 -18.15 31.84
CA SER A 50 -6.40 -18.46 32.97
C SER A 50 -6.26 -19.93 33.31
N HIS A 51 -5.47 -20.24 34.34
CA HIS A 51 -5.50 -21.53 35.02
C HIS A 51 -5.79 -21.28 36.50
N LEU A 52 -7.02 -21.64 36.88
CA LEU A 52 -7.52 -21.81 38.23
C LEU A 52 -7.86 -23.30 38.37
N GLY A 53 -7.49 -23.91 39.49
CA GLY A 53 -8.22 -25.09 40.00
C GLY A 53 -7.37 -26.29 40.44
N GLY A 54 -7.34 -26.50 41.76
CA GLY A 54 -7.64 -27.80 42.35
C GLY A 54 -6.50 -28.82 42.47
N ARG A 55 -5.76 -28.77 43.58
CA ARG A 55 -4.89 -29.87 44.03
C ARG A 55 -5.59 -30.62 45.16
N ASN A 56 -6.14 -31.79 44.86
CA ASN A 56 -6.73 -32.70 45.84
C ASN A 56 -5.68 -33.67 46.39
N HIS A 57 -5.71 -33.76 47.72
CA HIS A 57 -5.23 -34.79 48.65
C HIS A 57 -4.84 -36.16 48.10
N PHE A 58 -3.70 -36.67 48.57
CA PHE A 58 -3.55 -38.07 48.98
C PHE A 58 -2.62 -38.13 50.21
N SER A 59 -3.23 -38.32 51.39
CA SER A 59 -2.53 -38.72 52.61
C SER A 59 -2.36 -40.23 52.62
N THR A 60 -1.12 -40.67 52.76
CA THR A 60 -0.70 -42.08 52.88
C THR A 60 -0.23 -42.33 54.31
N GLY A 61 -0.65 -43.45 54.90
CA GLY A 61 -0.25 -43.90 56.24
C GLY A 61 -1.49 -44.30 57.05
N SER A 62 -1.97 -45.55 57.03
CA SER A 62 -1.37 -46.81 57.50
C SER A 62 -1.14 -46.88 59.01
N CYS A 63 -1.64 -47.99 59.58
CA CYS A 63 -1.40 -48.61 60.89
C CYS A 63 -1.76 -47.76 62.14
N SER A 64 -2.33 -48.27 63.23
CA SER A 64 -2.24 -49.59 63.85
C SER A 64 -3.41 -49.75 64.83
N GLY A 65 -4.26 -50.75 64.65
CA GLY A 65 -5.13 -51.25 65.73
C GLY A 65 -4.31 -52.20 66.59
N ALA A 66 -3.80 -51.71 67.72
CA ALA A 66 -3.10 -52.53 68.71
C ALA A 66 -4.06 -52.91 69.83
N PHE A 67 -4.54 -54.16 69.76
CA PHE A 67 -5.27 -54.85 70.81
C PHE A 67 -4.25 -55.30 71.87
N VAL A 68 -4.28 -54.67 73.04
CA VAL A 68 -3.71 -55.20 74.29
C VAL A 68 -4.84 -56.04 74.91
N GLY A 69 -4.70 -57.28 75.33
CA GLY A 69 -3.56 -58.16 75.51
C GLY A 69 -4.03 -59.20 76.53
N GLU A 70 -4.22 -60.45 76.11
CA GLU A 70 -4.31 -61.59 77.02
C GLU A 70 -3.92 -62.85 76.23
N PRO A 71 -2.98 -63.64 76.76
CA PRO A 71 -3.23 -65.06 76.72
C PRO A 71 -2.87 -65.70 78.07
N VAL A 72 -3.88 -66.17 78.78
CA VAL A 72 -3.74 -67.33 79.64
C VAL A 72 -4.31 -68.51 78.86
N CYS A 73 -3.41 -69.34 78.34
CA CYS A 73 -3.35 -70.77 78.67
C CYS A 73 -2.40 -71.47 77.70
N GLY A 74 -1.33 -72.01 78.28
CA GLY A 74 -0.52 -73.01 77.64
C GLY A 74 -1.29 -74.31 77.44
N GLY A 75 -0.81 -75.08 76.47
CA GLY A 75 -1.10 -76.49 76.35
C GLY A 75 -1.47 -76.93 74.95
N ILE A 76 -0.61 -77.78 74.39
CA ILE A 76 -0.87 -78.72 73.27
C ILE A 76 -0.52 -78.17 71.88
N PHE A 77 0.79 -78.10 71.61
CA PHE A 77 1.38 -77.94 70.28
C PHE A 77 1.49 -79.30 69.57
N SER A 78 0.97 -79.37 68.33
CA SER A 78 1.64 -79.95 67.13
C SER A 78 0.69 -80.43 66.01
N ASN A 79 -0.61 -80.68 66.26
CA ASN A 79 -1.54 -81.19 65.22
C ASN A 79 -2.64 -80.20 64.76
N LEU A 80 -2.89 -79.12 65.51
CA LEU A 80 -3.90 -78.11 65.17
C LEU A 80 -3.29 -76.94 64.37
N ASP A 81 -2.01 -76.66 64.58
CA ASP A 81 -1.30 -75.51 64.01
C ASP A 81 -1.21 -75.63 62.47
N GLY A 82 -0.82 -76.82 61.95
CA GLY A 82 -0.76 -77.08 60.51
C GLY A 82 -2.11 -77.02 59.79
N LYS A 83 -3.21 -77.38 60.48
CA LYS A 83 -4.57 -77.28 59.94
C LYS A 83 -5.09 -75.86 59.95
N MET A 84 -4.85 -75.12 61.04
CA MET A 84 -5.21 -73.70 61.16
C MET A 84 -4.44 -72.85 60.13
N THR A 85 -3.16 -73.14 59.92
CA THR A 85 -2.35 -72.49 58.87
C THR A 85 -2.85 -72.82 57.47
N MET A 86 -3.24 -74.07 57.20
CA MET A 86 -3.84 -74.45 55.91
C MET A 86 -5.20 -73.80 55.67
N GLN A 87 -6.00 -73.64 56.72
CA GLN A 87 -7.28 -72.94 56.63
C GLN A 87 -7.06 -71.45 56.37
N ASN A 88 -6.10 -70.80 57.04
CA ASN A 88 -5.74 -69.40 56.78
C ASN A 88 -5.27 -69.18 55.33
N LEU A 89 -4.49 -70.11 54.78
CA LEU A 89 -4.06 -70.07 53.38
C LEU A 89 -5.23 -70.27 52.42
N ASN A 90 -6.14 -71.19 52.72
CA ASN A 90 -7.35 -71.40 51.93
C ASN A 90 -8.30 -70.21 51.99
N ASP A 91 -8.46 -69.57 53.14
CA ASP A 91 -9.30 -68.37 53.32
C ASP A 91 -8.70 -67.18 52.54
N ARG A 92 -7.37 -67.05 52.55
CA ARG A 92 -6.66 -66.07 51.71
C ARG A 92 -6.85 -66.36 50.23
N LEU A 93 -6.73 -67.63 49.81
CA LEU A 93 -6.94 -68.04 48.43
C LEU A 93 -8.38 -67.75 47.97
N ALA A 94 -9.37 -68.05 48.81
CA ALA A 94 -10.78 -67.73 48.54
C ALA A 94 -10.97 -66.21 48.37
N SER A 95 -10.39 -65.39 49.27
CA SER A 95 -10.43 -63.94 49.15
C SER A 95 -9.73 -63.42 47.88
N TYR A 96 -8.63 -64.03 47.46
CA TYR A 96 -7.98 -63.70 46.18
C TYR A 96 -8.85 -64.08 44.98
N LEU A 97 -9.49 -65.25 45.00
CA LEU A 97 -10.37 -65.69 43.92
C LEU A 97 -11.60 -64.79 43.79
N ASP A 98 -12.21 -64.40 44.91
CA ASP A 98 -13.31 -63.43 44.91
C ASP A 98 -12.86 -62.06 44.35
N LYS A 99 -11.65 -61.62 44.72
CA LYS A 99 -11.09 -60.36 44.20
C LYS A 99 -10.76 -60.42 42.71
N VAL A 100 -10.27 -61.55 42.21
CA VAL A 100 -10.07 -61.77 40.77
C VAL A 100 -11.40 -61.70 40.05
N ARG A 101 -12.45 -62.34 40.58
CA ARG A 101 -13.79 -62.32 39.97
C ARG A 101 -14.37 -60.90 39.92
N CYS A 102 -14.27 -60.12 41.00
CA CYS A 102 -14.70 -58.73 41.00
C CYS A 102 -13.93 -57.87 39.98
N LEU A 103 -12.61 -58.06 39.85
CA LEU A 103 -11.80 -57.32 38.88
C LEU A 103 -12.10 -57.71 37.44
N GLU A 104 -12.41 -58.98 37.17
CA GLU A 104 -12.86 -59.45 35.86
C GLU A 104 -14.22 -58.86 35.48
N GLU A 105 -15.17 -58.80 36.43
CA GLU A 105 -16.47 -58.17 36.26
C GLU A 105 -16.32 -56.66 35.99
N GLU A 106 -15.52 -55.94 36.78
CA GLU A 106 -15.24 -54.51 36.57
C GLU A 106 -14.55 -54.25 35.22
N ASN A 107 -13.58 -55.08 34.83
CA ASN A 107 -12.92 -54.97 33.52
C ASN A 107 -13.92 -55.19 32.37
N ALA A 108 -14.81 -56.17 32.48
CA ALA A 108 -15.84 -56.41 31.48
C ALA A 108 -16.80 -55.21 31.34
N GLU A 109 -17.15 -54.56 32.46
CA GLU A 109 -17.92 -53.32 32.45
C GLU A 109 -17.17 -52.17 31.76
N PHE A 110 -15.89 -51.98 32.07
CA PHE A 110 -15.07 -50.94 31.43
C PHE A 110 -14.93 -51.18 29.92
N GLU A 111 -14.68 -52.41 29.50
CA GLU A 111 -14.62 -52.77 28.07
C GLU A 111 -15.96 -52.55 27.36
N SER A 112 -17.08 -52.80 28.03
CA SER A 112 -18.41 -52.48 27.49
C SER A 112 -18.60 -50.97 27.33
N ARG A 113 -18.25 -50.17 28.36
CA ARG A 113 -18.34 -48.71 28.31
C ARG A 113 -17.43 -48.10 27.25
N ILE A 114 -16.23 -48.65 27.04
CA ILE A 114 -15.31 -48.22 25.98
C ILE A 114 -15.93 -48.49 24.60
N ARG A 115 -16.45 -49.71 24.38
CA ARG A 115 -17.12 -50.06 23.12
C ARG A 115 -18.33 -49.18 22.85
N GLU A 116 -19.17 -48.94 23.85
CA GLU A 116 -20.30 -48.02 23.74
C GLU A 116 -19.85 -46.57 23.48
N PHE A 117 -18.78 -46.11 24.12
CA PHE A 117 -18.23 -44.79 23.90
C PHE A 117 -17.75 -44.64 22.46
N TYR A 118 -17.01 -45.61 21.92
CA TYR A 118 -16.59 -45.58 20.52
C TYR A 118 -17.75 -45.72 19.52
N ALA A 119 -18.82 -46.46 19.87
CA ALA A 119 -20.01 -46.56 19.04
C ALA A 119 -20.83 -45.26 19.03
N LYS A 120 -20.98 -44.60 20.18
CA LYS A 120 -21.68 -43.32 20.34
C LYS A 120 -20.85 -42.14 19.81
N GLN A 121 -19.54 -42.24 19.90
CA GLN A 121 -18.54 -41.31 19.35
C GLN A 121 -17.99 -41.79 18.00
N GLY A 122 -18.78 -42.59 17.24
CA GLY A 122 -18.46 -42.92 15.85
C GLY A 122 -18.05 -41.65 15.10
N PRO A 123 -17.16 -41.80 14.09
CA PRO A 123 -15.97 -40.97 13.90
C PRO A 123 -16.19 -39.54 14.40
N LEU A 124 -15.33 -39.09 15.32
CA LEU A 124 -15.22 -37.78 15.99
C LEU A 124 -15.40 -36.50 15.11
N CYS A 125 -15.77 -36.65 13.85
CA CYS A 125 -16.13 -35.62 12.90
C CYS A 125 -17.35 -36.09 12.10
N GLU A 126 -18.56 -35.87 12.63
CA GLU A 126 -19.65 -35.42 11.75
C GLU A 126 -19.05 -34.32 10.84
N PRO A 127 -19.19 -34.37 9.51
CA PRO A 127 -18.59 -33.37 8.64
C PRO A 127 -19.19 -32.02 9.02
N LYS A 128 -18.44 -31.21 9.77
CA LYS A 128 -18.83 -29.84 10.06
C LYS A 128 -19.03 -29.16 8.72
N ASP A 129 -20.26 -28.76 8.41
CA ASP A 129 -20.60 -28.12 7.15
C ASP A 129 -19.95 -26.72 7.07
N TYR A 130 -18.70 -26.68 6.59
CA TYR A 130 -17.95 -25.44 6.35
C TYR A 130 -18.38 -24.70 5.08
N GLY A 131 -19.40 -25.18 4.37
CA GLY A 131 -19.86 -24.64 3.09
C GLY A 131 -20.20 -23.15 3.15
N HIS A 132 -20.82 -22.68 4.23
CA HIS A 132 -21.16 -21.25 4.41
C HIS A 132 -19.91 -20.37 4.53
N TYR A 133 -18.86 -20.83 5.22
CA TYR A 133 -17.59 -20.09 5.30
C TYR A 133 -16.88 -20.06 3.95
N HIS A 134 -16.93 -21.15 3.18
CA HIS A 134 -16.37 -21.17 1.84
C HIS A 134 -17.08 -20.17 0.92
N GLN A 135 -18.42 -20.09 0.98
CA GLN A 135 -19.19 -19.13 0.20
C GLN A 135 -18.80 -17.67 0.57
N GLN A 136 -18.74 -17.35 1.87
CA GLN A 136 -18.31 -16.02 2.32
C GLN A 136 -16.88 -15.68 1.88
N ILE A 137 -15.96 -16.65 1.91
CA ILE A 137 -14.58 -16.46 1.45
C ILE A 137 -14.55 -16.16 -0.05
N GLU A 138 -15.32 -16.88 -0.86
CA GLU A 138 -15.42 -16.63 -2.29
C GLU A 138 -16.04 -15.26 -2.60
N ASP A 139 -17.10 -14.87 -1.89
CA ASP A 139 -17.70 -13.53 -2.04
C ASP A 139 -16.69 -12.41 -1.71
N LEU A 140 -15.93 -12.56 -0.63
CA LEU A 140 -14.89 -11.61 -0.24
C LEU A 140 -13.73 -11.56 -1.25
N LYS A 141 -13.32 -12.72 -1.79
CA LYS A 141 -12.31 -12.76 -2.86
C LYS A 141 -12.81 -12.05 -4.12
N ASN A 142 -14.07 -12.28 -4.50
CA ASN A 142 -14.68 -11.63 -5.65
C ASN A 142 -14.75 -10.12 -5.46
N GLN A 143 -15.14 -9.65 -4.27
CA GLN A 143 -15.12 -8.22 -3.93
C GLN A 143 -13.70 -7.64 -4.03
N LEU A 144 -12.69 -8.34 -3.51
CA LEU A 144 -11.30 -7.91 -3.60
C LEU A 144 -10.82 -7.81 -5.06
N ILE A 145 -11.17 -8.79 -5.90
CA ILE A 145 -10.82 -8.78 -7.33
C ILE A 145 -11.52 -7.62 -8.03
N CYS A 146 -12.83 -7.43 -7.81
CA CYS A 146 -13.59 -6.33 -8.39
C CYS A 146 -13.01 -4.97 -8.00
N ALA A 147 -12.73 -4.77 -6.70
CA ALA A 147 -12.12 -3.55 -6.19
C ALA A 147 -10.71 -3.33 -6.78
N SER A 148 -9.91 -4.39 -6.92
CA SER A 148 -8.60 -4.32 -7.55
C SER A 148 -8.69 -3.91 -9.03
N VAL A 149 -9.62 -4.50 -9.79
CA VAL A 149 -9.85 -4.15 -11.20
C VAL A 149 -10.32 -2.70 -11.33
N GLU A 150 -11.24 -2.25 -10.48
CA GLU A 150 -11.71 -0.87 -10.45
C GLU A 150 -10.60 0.11 -10.10
N ASN A 151 -9.76 -0.20 -9.11
CA ASN A 151 -8.61 0.61 -8.75
C ASN A 151 -7.61 0.72 -9.91
N ASN A 152 -7.34 -0.38 -10.62
CA ASN A 152 -6.50 -0.37 -11.82
C ASN A 152 -7.12 0.48 -12.95
N LYS A 153 -8.43 0.41 -13.17
CA LYS A 153 -9.12 1.28 -14.14
C LYS A 153 -8.98 2.75 -13.77
N LEU A 154 -9.17 3.10 -12.50
CA LEU A 154 -8.99 4.47 -12.01
C LEU A 154 -7.56 4.95 -12.19
N LEU A 155 -6.56 4.11 -11.89
CA LEU A 155 -5.14 4.42 -12.11
C LEU A 155 -4.86 4.74 -13.58
N LEU A 156 -5.37 3.91 -14.51
CA LEU A 156 -5.23 4.14 -15.95
C LEU A 156 -5.92 5.44 -16.39
N CYS A 157 -7.10 5.76 -15.87
CA CYS A 157 -7.78 7.02 -16.15
C CYS A 157 -6.97 8.23 -15.65
N ILE A 158 -6.37 8.13 -14.46
CA ILE A 158 -5.50 9.15 -13.88
C ILE A 158 -4.28 9.36 -14.79
N ASP A 159 -3.61 8.29 -15.21
CA ASP A 159 -2.43 8.38 -16.05
C ASP A 159 -2.77 8.93 -17.44
N ASN A 160 -3.89 8.50 -18.04
CA ASN A 160 -4.37 9.05 -19.31
C ASN A 160 -4.70 10.55 -19.21
N SER A 161 -5.33 10.97 -18.11
CA SER A 161 -5.67 12.38 -17.87
C SER A 161 -4.40 13.21 -17.69
N LYS A 162 -3.39 12.69 -16.98
CA LYS A 162 -2.08 13.34 -16.82
C LYS A 162 -1.35 13.48 -18.15
N LEU A 163 -1.26 12.40 -18.93
CA LEU A 163 -0.62 12.44 -20.25
C LEU A 163 -1.31 13.47 -21.17
N THR A 164 -2.64 13.51 -21.15
CA THR A 164 -3.40 14.49 -21.93
C THR A 164 -3.14 15.93 -21.45
N ALA A 165 -3.03 16.14 -20.13
CA ALA A 165 -2.71 17.45 -19.58
C ALA A 165 -1.29 17.90 -19.94
N ASP A 166 -0.32 16.98 -19.91
CA ASP A 166 1.07 17.24 -20.30
C ASP A 166 1.18 17.54 -21.80
N ASP A 167 0.41 16.84 -22.65
CA ASP A 167 0.31 17.13 -24.08
C ASP A 167 -0.22 18.55 -24.34
N PHE A 168 -1.28 18.97 -23.63
CA PHE A 168 -1.80 20.33 -23.74
C PHE A 168 -0.82 21.37 -23.22
N ARG A 169 -0.12 21.07 -22.12
CA ARG A 169 0.92 21.94 -21.57
C ARG A 169 2.05 22.15 -22.59
N SER A 170 2.58 21.07 -23.17
CA SER A 170 3.64 21.15 -24.17
C SER A 170 3.20 21.98 -25.39
N LYS A 171 1.98 21.73 -25.90
CA LYS A 171 1.40 22.54 -26.99
C LYS A 171 1.26 24.02 -26.62
N TYR A 172 0.82 24.31 -25.39
CA TYR A 172 0.73 25.69 -24.92
C TYR A 172 2.10 26.37 -24.86
N GLU A 173 3.12 25.68 -24.36
CA GLU A 173 4.49 26.21 -24.30
C GLU A 173 5.04 26.47 -25.71
N THR A 174 4.80 25.59 -26.68
CA THR A 174 5.23 25.81 -28.07
C THR A 174 4.50 26.98 -28.72
N GLU A 175 3.17 27.06 -28.59
CA GLU A 175 2.38 28.18 -29.12
C GLU A 175 2.75 29.51 -28.47
N CYS A 176 3.01 29.52 -27.16
CA CYS A 176 3.45 30.72 -26.45
C CYS A 176 4.80 31.22 -27.00
N CYS A 177 5.75 30.31 -27.25
CA CYS A 177 7.03 30.64 -27.87
C CYS A 177 6.84 31.20 -29.30
N LEU A 178 6.01 30.57 -30.13
CA LEU A 178 5.70 31.07 -31.47
C LEU A 178 5.06 32.46 -31.42
N ARG A 179 4.11 32.70 -30.52
CA ARG A 179 3.50 34.01 -30.32
C ARG A 179 4.54 35.06 -29.95
N GLN A 180 5.46 34.76 -29.02
CA GLN A 180 6.53 35.69 -28.64
C GLN A 180 7.44 36.04 -29.81
N ASN A 181 7.78 35.05 -30.66
CA ASN A 181 8.59 35.31 -31.86
C ASN A 181 7.86 36.23 -32.85
N VAL A 182 6.58 35.97 -33.11
CA VAL A 182 5.76 36.83 -33.99
C VAL A 182 5.61 38.24 -33.41
N GLU A 183 5.43 38.38 -32.09
CA GLU A 183 5.40 39.68 -31.42
C GLU A 183 6.72 40.44 -31.55
N ALA A 184 7.86 39.75 -31.46
CA ALA A 184 9.17 40.35 -31.70
C ALA A 184 9.30 40.83 -33.16
N ASP A 185 8.88 40.03 -34.13
CA ASP A 185 8.90 40.38 -35.55
C ASP A 185 8.02 41.60 -35.84
N ILE A 186 6.80 41.65 -35.28
CA ILE A 186 5.88 42.81 -35.42
C ILE A 186 6.53 44.07 -34.88
N ASN A 187 7.14 44.00 -33.69
CA ASN A 187 7.83 45.15 -33.10
C ASN A 187 9.03 45.60 -33.96
N GLY A 188 9.77 44.65 -34.53
CA GLY A 188 10.86 44.97 -35.47
C GLY A 188 10.35 45.65 -36.74
N LEU A 189 9.25 45.16 -37.31
CA LEU A 189 8.63 45.77 -38.50
C LEU A 189 8.09 47.18 -38.22
N HIS A 190 7.51 47.43 -37.04
CA HIS A 190 7.11 48.78 -36.63
C HIS A 190 8.32 49.73 -36.55
N GLN A 191 9.45 49.30 -35.98
CA GLN A 191 10.66 50.12 -35.94
C GLN A 191 11.19 50.44 -37.34
N ILE A 192 11.18 49.46 -38.26
CA ILE A 192 11.58 49.69 -39.66
C ILE A 192 10.63 50.68 -40.34
N LEU A 193 9.32 50.56 -40.11
CA LEU A 193 8.32 51.48 -40.65
C LEU A 193 8.57 52.91 -40.17
N ASP A 194 8.85 53.10 -38.88
CA ASP A 194 9.17 54.41 -38.30
C ASP A 194 10.44 55.01 -38.93
N GLN A 195 11.49 54.20 -39.11
CA GLN A 195 12.73 54.61 -39.76
C GLN A 195 12.51 55.03 -41.23
N LEU A 196 11.73 54.25 -41.99
CA LEU A 196 11.39 54.57 -43.38
C LEU A 196 10.53 55.84 -43.47
N THR A 197 9.62 56.03 -42.52
CA THR A 197 8.79 57.24 -42.46
C THR A 197 9.63 58.49 -42.18
N ALA A 198 10.58 58.40 -41.25
CA ALA A 198 11.53 59.48 -40.99
C ALA A 198 12.40 59.80 -42.23
N CYS A 199 12.95 58.77 -42.89
CA CYS A 199 13.74 58.93 -44.10
C CYS A 199 12.92 59.58 -45.24
N ARG A 200 11.66 59.19 -45.40
CA ARG A 200 10.76 59.82 -46.36
C ARG A 200 10.56 61.31 -46.05
N SER A 201 10.27 61.66 -44.80
CA SER A 201 10.10 63.07 -44.43
C SER A 201 11.36 63.91 -44.65
N ASP A 202 12.54 63.35 -44.40
CA ASP A 202 13.82 64.01 -44.68
C ASP A 202 14.01 64.27 -46.18
N LEU A 203 13.71 63.27 -47.03
CA LEU A 203 13.75 63.43 -48.48
C LEU A 203 12.72 64.44 -49.00
N ASP A 204 11.51 64.47 -48.42
CA ASP A 204 10.47 65.44 -48.77
C ASP A 204 10.97 66.87 -48.45
N ILE A 205 11.58 67.09 -47.29
CA ILE A 205 12.20 68.37 -46.91
C ILE A 205 13.34 68.75 -47.86
N GLN A 206 14.22 67.81 -48.21
CA GLN A 206 15.30 68.06 -49.17
C GLN A 206 14.76 68.43 -50.56
N CYS A 207 13.67 67.80 -51.00
CA CYS A 207 13.00 68.14 -52.25
C CYS A 207 12.43 69.56 -52.23
N GLU A 208 11.75 69.95 -51.14
CA GLU A 208 11.20 71.29 -50.96
C GLU A 208 12.32 72.36 -50.96
N ASN A 209 13.40 72.12 -50.21
CA ASN A 209 14.55 73.02 -50.18
C ASN A 209 15.17 73.24 -51.58
N LEU A 210 15.37 72.17 -52.35
CA LEU A 210 15.90 72.28 -53.71
C LEU A 210 14.93 73.00 -54.66
N GLN A 211 13.61 72.84 -54.49
CA GLN A 211 12.62 73.59 -55.26
C GLN A 211 12.68 75.09 -54.94
N ASP A 212 12.83 75.44 -53.66
CA ASP A 212 12.98 76.82 -53.21
C ASP A 212 14.28 77.46 -53.73
N GLU A 213 15.40 76.73 -53.70
CA GLU A 213 16.67 77.17 -54.29
C GLU A 213 16.54 77.43 -55.79
N LEU A 214 15.89 76.53 -56.54
CA LEU A 214 15.63 76.72 -57.96
C LEU A 214 14.73 77.94 -58.23
N CYS A 215 13.73 78.17 -57.39
CA CYS A 215 12.85 79.35 -57.47
C CYS A 215 13.65 80.64 -57.24
N CYS A 216 14.48 80.68 -56.20
CA CYS A 216 15.38 81.80 -55.90
C CYS A 216 16.34 82.09 -57.05
N LEU A 217 17.00 81.07 -57.61
CA LEU A 217 17.91 81.22 -58.74
C LEU A 217 17.20 81.77 -59.99
N ARG A 218 15.98 81.30 -60.27
CA ARG A 218 15.16 81.81 -61.39
C ARG A 218 14.81 83.29 -61.20
N LYS A 219 14.40 83.70 -60.00
CA LYS A 219 14.10 85.10 -59.68
C LYS A 219 15.34 85.98 -59.82
N ASN A 220 16.46 85.57 -59.22
CA ASN A 220 17.73 86.29 -59.34
C ASN A 220 18.16 86.47 -60.80
N HIS A 221 18.01 85.43 -61.64
CA HIS A 221 18.32 85.52 -63.06
C HIS A 221 17.43 86.54 -63.79
N GLU A 222 16.12 86.53 -63.51
CA GLU A 222 15.19 87.49 -64.09
C GLU A 222 15.50 88.93 -63.65
N GLU A 223 15.81 89.16 -62.38
CA GLU A 223 16.22 90.47 -61.85
C GLU A 223 17.50 90.99 -62.52
N VAL A 224 18.52 90.14 -62.67
CA VAL A 224 19.77 90.49 -63.38
C VAL A 224 19.49 90.81 -64.85
N ARG A 225 18.63 90.04 -65.51
CA ARG A 225 18.23 90.30 -66.91
C ARG A 225 17.52 91.64 -67.07
N VAL A 226 16.59 91.96 -66.16
CA VAL A 226 15.85 93.23 -66.15
C VAL A 226 16.78 94.41 -65.90
N THR A 227 17.73 94.28 -64.97
CA THR A 227 18.67 95.36 -64.62
C THR A 227 19.73 95.64 -65.70
N ILE A 228 20.14 94.63 -66.48
CA ILE A 228 21.09 94.78 -67.60
C ILE A 228 20.41 95.28 -68.89
N SER A 229 19.11 95.00 -69.07
CA SER A 229 18.30 95.44 -70.22
C SER A 229 18.43 96.95 -70.58
N PRO A 230 18.40 97.90 -69.63
CA PRO A 230 18.62 99.32 -69.94
C PRO A 230 20.06 99.68 -70.32
N PHE A 231 21.08 98.88 -69.94
CA PHE A 231 22.49 99.13 -70.32
C PHE A 231 22.83 98.63 -71.73
N ASN A 232 22.09 97.65 -72.28
CA ASN A 232 22.28 97.13 -73.65
C ASN A 232 21.55 97.94 -74.74
N LYS A 233 20.86 99.03 -74.36
CA LYS A 233 20.08 99.90 -75.28
C LYS A 233 20.75 101.23 -75.62
N ILE A 234 22.01 101.41 -75.23
CA ILE A 234 22.91 102.49 -75.68
C ILE A 234 23.97 101.85 -76.57
#